data_AF-A0A6J4TK84-F1
#
_entry.id   AF-A0A6J4TK84-F1
#
_cell.length_a   1.000
_cell.length_b   1.000
_cell.length_c   1.000
_cell.angle_alpha   90.00
_cell.angle_beta   90.00
_cell.angle_gamma   90.00
#
_symmetry.space_group_name_H-M   'P 1'
#
loop_
_entity.id
_entity.type
_entity.pdbx_description
1 polymer ?
#
loop_
_entity_poly.entity_id
_entity_poly.type
_entity_poly.pdbx_seq_one_letter_code
_entity_poly.pdbx_strand_id
1 'polypeptide(L)' 'MPRTVPQDRRVEGPTNHGEEICHIVTEEDPDTALCGKDVTGWPWNPPWPYCVVCLDLVQSRGG' A
#
# COMPACT_ATOMS: atom_id res chain seq x y z
N MET A 1 -15.96 16.97 1.54
CA MET A 1 -16.06 15.97 2.63
C MET A 1 -14.78 15.15 2.61
N PRO A 2 -13.88 15.18 3.60
CA PRO A 2 -12.80 14.22 3.64
C PRO A 2 -13.43 12.85 3.95
N ARG A 3 -13.17 11.87 3.09
CA ARG A 3 -13.73 10.53 3.20
C ARG A 3 -12.96 9.83 4.32
N THR A 4 -13.48 9.90 5.56
CA THR A 4 -12.95 9.16 6.70
C THR A 4 -13.22 7.67 6.45
N VAL A 5 -12.34 7.01 5.71
CA VAL A 5 -12.30 5.54 5.67
C VAL A 5 -12.03 5.12 7.11
N PRO A 6 -12.87 4.29 7.75
CA PRO A 6 -12.60 3.84 9.11
C PRO A 6 -11.21 3.20 9.12
N GLN A 7 -10.27 3.82 9.84
CA GLN A 7 -8.89 3.36 10.00
C GLN A 7 -8.81 1.98 10.72
N ASP A 8 -9.94 1.38 11.05
CA ASP A 8 -10.05 0.48 12.19
C ASP A 8 -9.58 -0.95 11.91
N ARG A 9 -9.53 -1.46 10.67
CA ARG A 9 -8.97 -2.81 10.46
C ARG A 9 -8.59 -3.15 9.03
N ARG A 10 -7.53 -2.51 8.53
CA ARG A 10 -6.79 -3.07 7.40
C ARG A 10 -6.00 -4.30 7.85
N VAL A 11 -6.65 -5.46 7.88
CA VAL A 11 -6.06 -6.74 8.36
C VAL A 11 -6.19 -7.88 7.37
N GLU A 12 -6.82 -7.62 6.22
CA GLU A 12 -7.18 -8.68 5.27
C GLU A 12 -5.96 -9.19 4.52
N GLY A 13 -4.96 -8.33 4.27
CA GLY A 13 -3.66 -8.70 3.73
C GLY A 13 -3.72 -9.54 2.44
N PRO A 14 -2.56 -9.98 1.93
CA PRO A 14 -2.49 -10.97 0.88
C PRO A 14 -2.90 -12.34 1.43
N THR A 15 -3.67 -13.10 0.66
CA THR A 15 -4.04 -14.49 0.99
C THR A 15 -2.91 -15.48 0.69
N ASN A 16 -1.84 -15.02 0.02
CA ASN A 16 -0.69 -15.81 -0.38
C ASN A 16 0.61 -15.24 0.22
N HIS A 17 1.40 -16.09 0.86
CA HIS A 17 2.71 -15.74 1.41
C HIS A 17 3.68 -15.13 0.36
N GLY A 18 3.57 -15.52 -0.91
CA GLY A 18 4.36 -14.94 -1.99
C GLY A 18 4.02 -13.49 -2.32
N GLU A 19 2.91 -12.97 -1.79
CA GLU A 19 2.43 -11.61 -1.98
C GLU A 19 2.55 -10.75 -0.71
N GLU A 20 3.17 -11.27 0.35
CA GLU A 20 3.53 -10.56 1.58
C GLU A 20 4.60 -9.49 1.28
N ILE A 21 4.18 -8.41 0.64
CA ILE A 21 5.02 -7.31 0.20
C ILE A 21 4.32 -6.00 0.61
N CYS A 22 5.06 -5.10 1.25
CA CYS A 22 4.61 -3.76 1.59
C CYS A 22 4.49 -2.89 0.34
N HIS A 23 3.30 -2.39 0.07
CA HIS A 23 3.06 -1.42 -0.99
C HIS A 23 3.01 0.00 -0.43
N ILE A 24 3.57 0.96 -1.18
CA ILE A 24 3.49 2.38 -0.84
C ILE A 24 2.25 2.95 -1.52
N VAL A 25 1.42 3.63 -0.73
CA VAL A 25 0.20 4.29 -1.16
C VAL A 25 0.32 5.80 -0.90
N THR A 26 -0.62 6.58 -1.41
CA THR A 26 -0.68 8.03 -1.14
C THR A 26 -1.79 8.33 -0.14
N GLU A 27 -1.77 9.52 0.47
CA GLU A 27 -2.88 9.94 1.35
C GLU A 27 -4.17 10.20 0.57
N GLU A 28 -4.06 10.59 -0.71
CA GLU A 28 -5.19 10.85 -1.61
C GLU A 28 -5.88 9.56 -2.06
N ASP A 29 -5.08 8.52 -2.32
CA ASP A 29 -5.54 7.19 -2.68
C ASP A 29 -4.77 6.14 -1.86
N PRO A 30 -5.30 5.74 -0.69
CA PRO A 30 -4.68 4.75 0.18
C PRO A 30 -5.01 3.31 -0.23
N ASP A 31 -5.95 3.13 -1.17
CA ASP A 31 -6.41 1.82 -1.64
C ASP A 31 -5.68 1.38 -2.91
N THR A 32 -5.08 2.32 -3.65
CA THR A 32 -4.22 2.03 -4.79
C THR A 32 -2.75 2.27 -4.47
N ALA A 33 -1.94 1.21 -4.56
CA ALA A 33 -0.49 1.30 -4.48
C ALA A 33 0.09 2.10 -5.65
N LEU A 34 1.27 2.71 -5.46
CA LEU A 34 1.98 3.42 -6.53
C LEU A 34 2.29 2.54 -7.74
N CYS A 35 2.52 1.23 -7.53
CA CYS A 35 2.69 0.27 -8.62
C CYS A 35 1.38 -0.09 -9.35
N GLY A 36 0.23 0.49 -8.95
CA GLY A 36 -1.10 0.24 -9.52
C GLY A 36 -1.85 -0.96 -8.92
N LYS A 37 -1.35 -1.56 -7.84
CA LYS A 37 -2.02 -2.70 -7.18
C LYS A 37 -3.13 -2.19 -6.26
N ASP A 38 -4.30 -2.81 -6.36
CA ASP A 38 -5.37 -2.63 -5.37
C ASP A 38 -4.95 -3.31 -4.06
N VAL A 39 -4.86 -2.50 -3.00
CA VAL A 39 -4.47 -2.87 -1.65
C VAL A 39 -5.57 -2.46 -0.66
N THR A 40 -6.81 -2.42 -1.14
CA THR A 40 -8.00 -2.21 -0.31
C THR A 40 -7.99 -3.20 0.85
N GLY A 41 -8.07 -2.69 2.09
CA GLY A 41 -8.09 -3.53 3.30
C GLY A 41 -6.74 -4.14 3.72
N TRP A 42 -5.65 -3.89 2.98
CA TRP A 42 -4.32 -4.41 3.33
C TRP A 42 -3.65 -3.61 4.44
N PRO A 43 -2.99 -4.26 5.41
CA PRO A 43 -2.36 -3.57 6.53
C PRO A 43 -1.40 -2.49 6.05
N TRP A 44 -1.43 -1.36 6.74
CA TRP A 44 -0.44 -0.31 6.58
C TRP A 44 0.82 -0.68 7.36
N ASN A 45 1.97 -0.63 6.70
CA ASN A 45 3.29 -0.92 7.27
C ASN A 45 3.41 -2.29 8.01
N PRO A 46 3.06 -3.41 7.36
CA PRO A 46 3.35 -4.75 7.88
C PRO A 46 4.87 -5.03 7.90
N PRO A 47 5.36 -6.07 8.60
CA PRO A 47 6.80 -6.40 8.69
C PRO A 47 7.36 -7.03 7.39
N TRP A 48 6.75 -6.74 6.24
CA TRP A 48 7.07 -7.33 4.95
C TRP A 48 8.08 -6.49 4.15
N PRO A 49 8.83 -7.09 3.21
CA PRO A 49 9.69 -6.34 2.30
C PRO A 49 8.89 -5.35 1.45
N TYR A 50 9.46 -4.20 1.13
CA TYR A 50 8.80 -3.22 0.25
C TYR A 50 8.79 -3.66 -1.22
N CYS A 51 7.70 -3.31 -1.91
CA CYS A 51 7.59 -3.47 -3.35
C CYS A 51 8.64 -2.60 -4.05
N VAL A 52 9.57 -3.23 -4.76
CA VAL A 52 10.67 -2.54 -5.45
C VAL A 52 10.18 -1.52 -6.47
N VAL A 53 9.04 -1.76 -7.13
CA VAL A 53 8.42 -0.82 -8.07
C VAL A 53 7.90 0.41 -7.34
N CYS A 54 7.28 0.23 -6.17
CA CYS A 54 6.81 1.35 -5.35
C CYS A 54 8.00 2.21 -4.87
N LEU A 55 9.09 1.58 -4.44
CA LEU A 55 10.31 2.28 -4.03
C LEU A 55 10.95 3.08 -5.18
N ASP A 56 11.01 2.48 -6.37
CA ASP A 56 11.55 3.14 -7.56
C ASP A 56 10.73 4.37 -7.96
N LEU A 57 9.39 4.24 -7.95
CA LEU A 57 8.47 5.35 -8.25
C LEU A 57 8.55 6.48 -7.22
N VAL A 58 8.71 6.16 -5.92
CA VAL A 58 8.91 7.18 -4.88
C VAL A 58 10.23 7.93 -5.11
N GLN A 59 11.32 7.22 -5.40
CA GLN A 59 12.62 7.82 -5.64
C GLN A 59 12.62 8.67 -6.92
N SER A 60 11.93 8.20 -7.97
CA SER A 60 11.82 8.91 -9.26
C SER A 60 10.96 10.17 -9.19
N ARG A 61 10.01 10.26 -8.23
CA ARG A 61 9.17 11.45 -8.03
C ARG A 61 9.86 12.57 -7.24
N GLY A 62 11.07 12.33 -6.73
CA GLY A 62 11.87 13.30 -5.97
C GLY A 62 13.04 13.92 -6.73
N GLY A 63 13.15 13.69 -8.05
CA GLY A 63 14.22 14.20 -8.92
C GLY A 63 13.84 15.42 -9.74
#